data_AF-A0A978T2J6-F1
#
_entry.id   AF-A0A978T2J6-F1
#
_cell.length_a   1.000
_cell.length_b   1.000
_cell.length_c   1.000
_cell.angle_alpha   90.00
_cell.angle_beta   90.00
_cell.angle_gamma   90.00
#
_symmetry.space_group_name_H-M   'P 1'
#
loop_
_entity.id
_entity.type
_entity.pdbx_description
1 polymer ?
#
loop_
_entity_poly.entity_id
_entity_poly.type
_entity_poly.pdbx_seq_one_letter_code
_entity_poly.pdbx_strand_id
1 'polypeptide(L)'
;MLSILKVKTAPFSPSVPVSKSPLTGFFSRLPADTFLLLLAIAIGGGAGVGVLLFRYLIALIEHLLLEELMDKIAVWGGWTLALIPLCGGIIVSIIRLVFREFSPPISALIAAVKMGNPMVASRAIAKTVAAAVSLGTGASLGPEGPSVEIGANMAIKVGQALHMSRERQQLLLGAGAAAGLAAGFNAPIAGVFFALEVVLGTVLETSAASVVLLSAVVSALITQVGLGHQPAFGLPAYEVRSPLELPLYLGLGLCACVVAIAYSYLLHWLPKLVAGEIPGFHWLAKIPPFLRPPLGGLFVGIVALRLPQIWGIGYETVEAILYDVDIPLVLLLALLLTKLLLSPLCLASGLVGGIFAPAMFLGASLGAAYGKIIPVILPMFAQHIAAPPAYAMVGMAAVLAGSVNAPLTAILMLFEMTHDYRIILPLMAAVGLSVWLANWLRQLLQLPAHLPMPRETDGENNGQVVALSLRNNEILNSFPVEKAMEVDFLVLPADLSLLEAGKIMVEKQRHSAFVLDSQRRFVGIVTLQDINRGITTVREKTATTSPGTPQETPLAEVCTTEIVYAYPDEPLGEALERMATRGLRQLPVVERQNPNQLLGLLKQDNINLVYDLAITKAKLAPFFPENTNGHQPS
;
A
#
# COMPACT_ATOMS: atom_id res chain seq x y z
N MET A 1 63.90 0.01 5.79
CA MET A 1 63.58 -0.71 7.04
C MET A 1 62.06 -0.91 7.07
N LEU A 2 61.57 -1.93 6.35
CA LEU A 2 60.15 -2.23 6.14
C LEU A 2 59.89 -3.61 6.74
N SER A 3 59.29 -3.67 7.93
CA SER A 3 58.89 -4.91 8.58
C SER A 3 57.50 -5.32 8.12
N ILE A 4 57.48 -6.33 7.26
CA ILE A 4 56.29 -7.06 6.82
C ILE A 4 55.74 -7.86 8.01
N LEU A 5 54.58 -7.46 8.53
CA LEU A 5 53.76 -8.30 9.42
C LEU A 5 53.14 -9.43 8.58
N LYS A 6 53.76 -10.61 8.65
CA LYS A 6 53.20 -11.88 8.17
C LYS A 6 51.96 -12.23 9.00
N VAL A 7 50.78 -11.96 8.47
CA VAL A 7 49.53 -12.58 8.94
C VAL A 7 49.56 -14.05 8.49
N LYS A 8 49.64 -14.97 9.45
CA LYS A 8 49.44 -16.41 9.22
C LYS A 8 48.01 -16.63 8.73
N THR A 9 47.85 -17.03 7.48
CA THR A 9 46.59 -17.54 6.95
C THR A 9 46.30 -18.91 7.58
N ALA A 10 45.38 -18.96 8.54
CA ALA A 10 44.77 -20.22 8.93
C ALA A 10 43.92 -20.75 7.75
N PRO A 11 43.92 -22.06 7.46
CA PRO A 11 43.09 -22.61 6.41
C PRO A 11 41.62 -22.36 6.72
N PHE A 12 40.90 -21.84 5.72
CA PHE A 12 39.45 -21.67 5.71
C PHE A 12 38.78 -22.96 6.21
N SER A 13 38.13 -22.90 7.38
CA SER A 13 37.21 -23.96 7.78
C SER A 13 36.07 -24.02 6.76
N PRO A 14 35.65 -25.21 6.29
CA PRO A 14 34.54 -25.30 5.36
C PRO A 14 33.30 -24.68 6.01
N SER A 15 32.59 -23.89 5.21
CA SER A 15 31.34 -23.24 5.59
C SER A 15 30.39 -24.26 6.25
N VAL A 16 29.78 -23.85 7.36
CA VAL A 16 28.67 -24.56 7.98
C VAL A 16 27.64 -24.90 6.88
N PRO A 17 27.25 -26.16 6.71
CA PRO A 17 26.29 -26.52 5.67
C PRO A 17 24.97 -25.81 5.99
N VAL A 18 24.58 -24.87 5.12
CA VAL A 18 23.21 -24.35 5.09
C VAL A 18 22.31 -25.57 4.87
N SER A 19 21.52 -25.91 5.88
CA SER A 19 20.54 -27.00 5.83
C SER A 19 19.59 -26.74 4.66
N LYS A 20 19.89 -27.34 3.50
CA LYS A 20 19.00 -27.33 2.35
C LYS A 20 17.78 -28.17 2.72
N SER A 21 16.62 -27.54 2.86
CA SER A 21 15.39 -28.29 3.08
C SER A 21 15.21 -29.29 1.92
N PRO A 22 14.72 -30.51 2.16
CA PRO A 22 14.60 -31.53 1.11
C PRO A 22 13.73 -31.08 -0.08
N LEU A 23 12.84 -30.10 0.14
CA LEU A 23 12.03 -29.46 -0.90
C LEU A 23 12.88 -28.63 -1.88
N THR A 24 13.92 -27.92 -1.41
CA THR A 24 14.75 -27.08 -2.29
C THR A 24 15.50 -27.84 -3.38
N GLY A 25 15.79 -29.13 -3.18
CA GLY A 25 16.50 -29.97 -4.17
C GLY A 25 15.64 -30.45 -5.34
N PHE A 26 14.31 -30.57 -5.16
CA PHE A 26 13.39 -30.93 -6.25
C PHE A 26 13.09 -29.70 -7.13
N PHE A 27 12.90 -28.54 -6.50
CA PHE A 27 12.54 -27.30 -7.18
C PHE A 27 13.71 -26.60 -7.90
N SER A 28 14.96 -26.91 -7.57
CA SER A 28 16.14 -26.34 -8.25
C SER A 28 16.30 -26.78 -9.70
N ARG A 29 15.45 -27.68 -10.22
CA ARG A 29 15.46 -28.16 -11.60
C ARG A 29 14.48 -27.41 -12.53
N LEU A 30 13.58 -26.60 -11.97
CA LEU A 30 12.61 -25.82 -12.75
C LEU A 30 13.18 -24.43 -13.10
N PRO A 31 12.76 -23.83 -14.23
CA PRO A 31 12.99 -22.41 -14.49
C PRO A 31 12.46 -21.56 -13.33
N ALA A 32 13.20 -20.49 -12.98
CA ALA A 32 12.88 -19.66 -11.81
C ALA A 32 11.44 -19.09 -11.87
N ASP A 33 10.97 -18.73 -13.06
CA ASP A 33 9.63 -18.17 -13.27
C ASP A 33 8.53 -19.22 -13.06
N THR A 34 8.74 -20.45 -13.56
CA THR A 34 7.80 -21.56 -13.36
C THR A 34 7.65 -21.91 -11.88
N PHE A 35 8.76 -21.87 -11.14
CA PHE A 35 8.74 -22.11 -9.70
C PHE A 35 7.89 -21.06 -8.96
N LEU A 36 8.06 -19.77 -9.29
CA LEU A 36 7.27 -18.69 -8.68
C LEU A 36 5.79 -18.79 -9.04
N LEU A 37 5.44 -19.22 -10.25
CA LEU A 37 4.05 -19.44 -10.66
C LEU A 37 3.39 -20.58 -9.88
N LEU A 38 4.09 -21.71 -9.69
CA LEU A 38 3.60 -22.81 -8.85
C LEU A 38 3.38 -22.35 -7.40
N LEU A 39 4.28 -21.49 -6.91
CA LEU A 39 4.17 -20.92 -5.57
C LEU A 39 2.99 -19.96 -5.45
N ALA A 40 2.72 -19.16 -6.49
CA ALA A 40 1.54 -18.31 -6.57
C ALA A 40 0.24 -19.13 -6.53
N ILE A 41 0.17 -20.27 -7.23
CA ILE A 41 -0.99 -21.16 -7.15
C ILE A 41 -1.17 -21.68 -5.72
N ALA A 42 -0.09 -22.11 -5.06
CA ALA A 42 -0.15 -22.61 -3.70
C ALA A 42 -0.56 -21.53 -2.69
N ILE A 43 -0.02 -20.31 -2.83
CA ILE A 43 -0.35 -19.16 -1.98
C ILE A 43 -1.80 -18.71 -2.22
N GLY A 44 -2.21 -18.54 -3.48
CA GLY A 44 -3.59 -18.21 -3.85
C GLY A 44 -4.57 -19.26 -3.36
N GLY A 45 -4.20 -20.53 -3.50
CA GLY A 45 -4.94 -21.68 -2.98
C GLY A 45 -5.17 -21.61 -1.48
N GLY A 46 -4.07 -21.46 -0.72
CA GLY A 46 -4.12 -21.37 0.73
C GLY A 46 -4.80 -20.12 1.26
N ALA A 47 -4.62 -18.98 0.58
CA ALA A 47 -5.29 -17.72 0.90
C ALA A 47 -6.80 -17.82 0.67
N GLY A 48 -7.23 -18.36 -0.48
CA GLY A 48 -8.64 -18.55 -0.81
C GLY A 48 -9.36 -19.44 0.21
N VAL A 49 -8.77 -20.58 0.58
CA VAL A 49 -9.31 -21.45 1.64
C VAL A 49 -9.34 -20.73 2.99
N GLY A 50 -8.27 -20.01 3.34
CA GLY A 50 -8.20 -19.26 4.59
C GLY A 50 -9.28 -18.19 4.71
N VAL A 51 -9.51 -17.42 3.65
CA VAL A 51 -10.56 -16.38 3.60
C VAL A 51 -11.95 -17.01 3.58
N LEU A 52 -12.14 -18.13 2.87
CA LEU A 52 -13.40 -18.89 2.87
C LEU A 52 -13.78 -19.35 4.28
N LEU A 53 -12.85 -19.99 4.99
CA LEU A 53 -13.04 -20.43 6.38
C LEU A 53 -13.30 -19.25 7.32
N PHE A 54 -12.60 -18.13 7.10
CA PHE A 54 -12.81 -16.90 7.85
C PHE A 54 -14.23 -16.34 7.67
N ARG A 55 -14.75 -16.30 6.44
CA ARG A 55 -16.13 -15.86 6.15
C ARG A 55 -17.17 -16.80 6.77
N TYR A 56 -16.98 -18.12 6.68
CA TYR A 56 -17.87 -19.06 7.38
C TYR A 56 -17.81 -18.90 8.90
N LEU A 57 -16.64 -18.59 9.47
CA LEU A 57 -16.51 -18.35 10.90
C LEU A 57 -17.25 -17.07 11.34
N ILE A 58 -17.21 -15.99 10.53
CA ILE A 58 -18.02 -14.79 10.78
C ILE A 58 -19.50 -15.16 10.80
N ALA A 59 -19.98 -15.82 9.74
CA ALA A 59 -21.39 -16.22 9.61
C ALA A 59 -21.85 -17.15 10.74
N LEU A 60 -20.99 -18.08 11.17
CA LEU A 60 -21.28 -18.96 12.30
C LEU A 60 -21.43 -18.18 13.61
N ILE A 61 -20.55 -17.21 13.88
CA ILE A 61 -20.60 -16.39 15.10
C ILE A 61 -21.83 -15.48 15.08
N GLU A 62 -22.13 -14.91 13.91
CA GLU A 62 -23.34 -14.13 13.68
C GLU A 62 -24.58 -14.98 13.95
N HIS A 63 -24.72 -16.16 13.33
CA HIS A 63 -25.85 -17.06 13.59
C HIS A 63 -26.00 -17.44 15.08
N LEU A 64 -24.90 -17.85 15.73
CA LEU A 64 -24.94 -18.28 17.15
C LEU A 64 -25.30 -17.14 18.11
N LEU A 65 -24.79 -15.93 17.88
CA LEU A 65 -24.96 -14.81 18.83
C LEU A 65 -26.15 -13.91 18.49
N LEU A 66 -26.42 -13.66 17.21
CA LEU A 66 -27.50 -12.79 16.75
C LEU A 66 -28.80 -13.52 16.48
N GLU A 67 -28.79 -14.77 16.02
CA GLU A 67 -30.04 -15.50 15.79
C GLU A 67 -30.38 -16.32 17.04
N GLU A 68 -29.53 -17.27 17.44
CA GLU A 68 -29.90 -18.19 18.54
C GLU A 68 -29.92 -17.54 19.93
N LEU A 69 -28.89 -16.75 20.26
CA LEU A 69 -28.78 -16.14 21.58
C LEU A 69 -29.74 -14.96 21.71
N MET A 70 -29.86 -14.11 20.66
CA MET A 70 -30.77 -12.97 20.69
C MET A 70 -32.22 -13.43 20.88
N ASP A 71 -32.68 -14.45 20.17
CA ASP A 71 -34.06 -14.93 20.30
C ASP A 71 -34.43 -15.31 21.74
N LYS A 72 -33.46 -15.82 22.51
CA LYS A 72 -33.64 -16.20 23.91
C LYS A 72 -33.64 -15.01 24.86
N ILE A 73 -32.81 -13.98 24.59
CA ILE A 73 -32.65 -12.82 25.48
C ILE A 73 -33.51 -11.61 25.08
N ALA A 74 -34.00 -11.55 23.84
CA ALA A 74 -34.83 -10.46 23.33
C ALA A 74 -36.13 -10.28 24.13
N VAL A 75 -36.59 -11.35 24.78
CA VAL A 75 -37.71 -11.34 25.75
C VAL A 75 -37.48 -10.33 26.89
N TRP A 76 -36.22 -10.02 27.22
CA TRP A 76 -35.87 -9.08 28.30
C TRP A 76 -35.84 -7.61 27.84
N GLY A 77 -36.08 -7.36 26.55
CA GLY A 77 -36.21 -6.03 25.95
C GLY A 77 -35.06 -5.68 25.00
N GLY A 78 -35.28 -4.75 24.08
CA GLY A 78 -34.34 -4.43 22.99
C GLY A 78 -32.94 -3.96 23.41
N TRP A 79 -32.75 -3.57 24.68
CA TRP A 79 -31.43 -3.21 25.23
C TRP A 79 -30.44 -4.39 25.21
N THR A 80 -30.92 -5.63 25.14
CA THR A 80 -30.08 -6.83 25.04
C THR A 80 -29.25 -6.86 23.75
N LEU A 81 -29.65 -6.12 22.71
CA LEU A 81 -28.83 -5.91 21.51
C LEU A 81 -27.46 -5.33 21.85
N ALA A 82 -27.35 -4.48 22.87
CA ALA A 82 -26.07 -3.92 23.28
C ALA A 82 -25.14 -4.93 23.97
N LEU A 83 -25.66 -6.08 24.40
CA LEU A 83 -24.87 -7.13 25.06
C LEU A 83 -24.08 -7.96 24.06
N ILE A 84 -24.55 -8.13 22.82
CA ILE A 84 -23.85 -8.97 21.84
C ILE A 84 -22.47 -8.42 21.48
N PRO A 85 -22.29 -7.15 21.10
CA PRO A 85 -20.97 -6.65 20.75
C PRO A 85 -20.09 -6.51 22.00
N LEU A 86 -20.69 -6.30 23.19
CA LEU A 86 -19.99 -6.39 24.47
C LEU A 86 -19.39 -7.80 24.68
N CYS A 87 -20.18 -8.86 24.48
CA CYS A 87 -19.71 -10.25 24.54
C CYS A 87 -18.58 -10.50 23.52
N GLY A 88 -18.73 -10.00 22.30
CA GLY A 88 -17.68 -10.03 21.29
C GLY A 88 -16.38 -9.37 21.76
N GLY A 89 -16.48 -8.16 22.34
CA GLY A 89 -15.35 -7.47 22.93
C GLY A 89 -14.69 -8.24 24.08
N ILE A 90 -15.47 -8.91 24.94
CA ILE A 90 -14.93 -9.78 26.01
C ILE A 90 -14.14 -10.94 25.41
N ILE A 91 -14.68 -11.63 24.41
CA ILE A 91 -14.00 -12.75 23.75
C ILE A 91 -12.72 -12.26 23.06
N VAL A 92 -12.76 -11.13 22.32
CA VAL A 92 -11.58 -10.53 21.70
C VAL A 92 -10.50 -10.19 22.75
N SER A 93 -10.88 -9.66 23.90
CA SER A 93 -9.97 -9.41 25.01
C SER A 93 -9.35 -10.67 25.58
N ILE A 94 -10.12 -11.75 25.75
CA ILE A 94 -9.60 -13.04 26.20
C ILE A 94 -8.57 -13.58 25.20
N ILE A 95 -8.88 -13.54 23.90
CA ILE A 95 -7.95 -13.96 22.86
C ILE A 95 -6.66 -13.12 22.95
N ARG A 96 -6.78 -11.78 23.11
CA ARG A 96 -5.61 -10.91 23.27
C ARG A 96 -4.81 -11.21 24.53
N LEU A 97 -5.44 -11.59 25.65
CA LEU A 97 -4.73 -11.98 26.87
C LEU A 97 -3.95 -13.30 26.71
N VAL A 98 -4.56 -14.29 26.06
CA VAL A 98 -3.95 -15.61 25.81
C VAL A 98 -2.80 -15.50 24.81
N PHE A 99 -3.02 -14.79 23.71
CA PHE A 99 -2.08 -14.71 22.61
C PHE A 99 -1.14 -13.51 22.69
N ARG A 100 -1.33 -12.55 23.61
CA ARG A 100 -0.53 -11.32 23.87
C ARG A 100 -0.37 -10.35 22.70
N GLU A 101 0.09 -10.83 21.55
CA GLU A 101 0.39 -10.08 20.33
C GLU A 101 -0.31 -10.70 19.14
N PHE A 102 -0.98 -9.85 18.36
CA PHE A 102 -1.56 -10.23 17.07
C PHE A 102 -0.60 -9.93 15.94
N SER A 103 -0.80 -10.60 14.80
CA SER A 103 -0.12 -10.24 13.55
C SER A 103 -0.31 -8.75 13.27
N PRO A 104 0.73 -8.03 12.86
CA PRO A 104 0.58 -6.61 12.58
C PRO A 104 -0.21 -6.38 11.29
N PRO A 105 -0.70 -5.14 11.05
CA PRO A 105 -1.48 -4.82 9.85
C PRO A 105 -0.66 -4.91 8.57
N ILE A 106 -1.33 -4.90 7.41
CA ILE A 106 -0.68 -5.03 6.09
C ILE A 106 0.42 -3.99 5.86
N SER A 107 0.23 -2.74 6.28
CA SER A 107 1.24 -1.66 6.16
C SER A 107 2.56 -2.03 6.85
N ALA A 108 2.48 -2.67 8.01
CA ALA A 108 3.63 -3.14 8.78
C ALA A 108 4.29 -4.36 8.13
N LEU A 109 3.50 -5.29 7.59
CA LEU A 109 4.00 -6.47 6.88
C LEU A 109 4.80 -6.05 5.63
N ILE A 110 4.30 -5.06 4.89
CA ILE A 110 5.00 -4.46 3.74
C ILE A 110 6.31 -3.84 4.21
N ALA A 111 6.28 -3.00 5.26
CA ALA A 111 7.47 -2.36 5.79
C ALA A 111 8.52 -3.38 6.26
N ALA A 112 8.11 -4.44 6.96
CA ALA A 112 9.01 -5.45 7.49
C ALA A 112 9.71 -6.27 6.40
N VAL A 113 8.97 -6.72 5.37
CA VAL A 113 9.56 -7.42 4.21
C VAL A 113 10.49 -6.48 3.46
N LYS A 114 10.08 -5.22 3.26
CA LYS A 114 10.94 -4.17 2.71
C LYS A 114 12.14 -3.86 3.59
N MET A 115 12.23 -4.24 4.86
CA MET A 115 13.40 -4.00 5.71
C MET A 115 14.28 -5.25 5.87
N GLY A 116 13.89 -6.39 5.31
CA GLY A 116 14.60 -7.66 5.52
C GLY A 116 14.57 -8.13 6.98
N ASN A 117 13.63 -7.62 7.79
CA ASN A 117 13.51 -8.02 9.18
C ASN A 117 12.83 -9.40 9.24
N PRO A 118 13.41 -10.41 9.89
CA PRO A 118 12.78 -11.72 10.06
C PRO A 118 11.56 -11.62 10.98
N MET A 119 10.43 -11.16 10.44
CA MET A 119 9.17 -11.23 11.16
C MET A 119 8.62 -12.65 11.09
N VAL A 120 8.60 -13.36 12.22
CA VAL A 120 7.80 -14.57 12.34
C VAL A 120 6.33 -14.16 12.12
N ALA A 121 5.62 -14.84 11.23
CA ALA A 121 4.16 -14.73 11.06
C ALA A 121 3.41 -15.23 12.31
N SER A 122 3.70 -14.61 13.46
CA SER A 122 3.24 -15.06 14.76
C SER A 122 1.77 -14.69 14.91
N ARG A 123 0.96 -15.72 15.18
CA ARG A 123 -0.43 -15.61 15.64
C ARG A 123 -1.39 -14.93 14.64
N ALA A 124 -1.11 -15.01 13.34
CA ALA A 124 -2.05 -14.61 12.29
C ALA A 124 -3.43 -15.27 12.46
N ILE A 125 -3.45 -16.57 12.79
CA ILE A 125 -4.69 -17.32 13.07
C ILE A 125 -5.46 -16.71 14.24
N ALA A 126 -4.78 -16.35 15.34
CA ALA A 126 -5.44 -15.73 16.50
C ALA A 126 -6.07 -14.38 16.14
N LYS A 127 -5.40 -13.58 15.30
CA LYS A 127 -5.96 -12.33 14.77
C LYS A 127 -7.16 -12.57 13.87
N THR A 128 -7.10 -13.56 12.98
CA THR A 128 -8.23 -13.95 12.12
C THR A 128 -9.44 -14.37 12.94
N VAL A 129 -9.25 -15.20 13.98
CA VAL A 129 -10.34 -15.60 14.89
C VAL A 129 -10.88 -14.39 15.66
N ALA A 130 -10.01 -13.52 16.20
CA ALA A 130 -10.45 -12.29 16.86
C ALA A 130 -11.23 -11.35 15.92
N ALA A 131 -10.82 -11.24 14.66
CA ALA A 131 -11.55 -10.50 13.64
C ALA A 131 -12.91 -11.13 13.37
N ALA A 132 -13.00 -12.46 13.29
CA ALA A 132 -14.26 -13.14 13.03
C ALA A 132 -15.26 -12.92 14.18
N VAL A 133 -14.78 -13.01 15.43
CA VAL A 133 -15.58 -12.69 16.62
C VAL A 133 -16.04 -11.24 16.61
N SER A 134 -15.13 -10.30 16.38
CA SER A 134 -15.43 -8.87 16.32
C SER A 134 -16.51 -8.56 15.27
N LEU A 135 -16.36 -9.09 14.05
CA LEU A 135 -17.29 -8.84 12.95
C LEU A 135 -18.63 -9.56 13.15
N GLY A 136 -18.63 -10.84 13.52
CA GLY A 136 -19.84 -11.62 13.76
C GLY A 136 -20.65 -11.17 14.98
N THR A 137 -20.04 -10.40 15.89
CA THR A 137 -20.74 -9.77 17.03
C THR A 137 -21.23 -8.35 16.73
N GLY A 138 -21.09 -7.87 15.50
CA GLY A 138 -21.65 -6.60 15.06
C GLY A 138 -20.70 -5.40 15.13
N ALA A 139 -19.39 -5.58 15.29
CA ALA A 139 -18.45 -4.47 15.22
C ALA A 139 -18.54 -3.73 13.88
N SER A 140 -18.48 -2.41 13.91
CA SER A 140 -18.56 -1.53 12.73
C SER A 140 -17.24 -1.53 11.94
N LEU A 141 -16.82 -2.69 11.44
CA LEU A 141 -15.58 -2.94 10.72
C LEU A 141 -15.82 -3.87 9.52
N GLY A 142 -14.83 -3.99 8.63
CA GLY A 142 -14.91 -4.88 7.46
C GLY A 142 -14.10 -6.17 7.60
N PRO A 143 -14.47 -7.26 6.91
CA PRO A 143 -13.66 -8.49 6.82
C PRO A 143 -12.37 -8.31 6.01
N GLU A 144 -12.30 -7.26 5.21
CA GLU A 144 -11.41 -7.22 4.05
C GLU A 144 -9.95 -6.92 4.37
N GLY A 145 -9.70 -6.14 5.43
CA GLY A 145 -8.35 -5.99 5.99
C GLY A 145 -7.79 -7.35 6.46
N PRO A 146 -8.50 -8.06 7.35
CA PRO A 146 -8.15 -9.43 7.73
C PRO A 146 -7.99 -10.40 6.55
N SER A 147 -8.83 -10.33 5.51
CA SER A 147 -8.70 -11.17 4.30
C SER A 147 -7.36 -10.96 3.60
N VAL A 148 -6.96 -9.70 3.38
CA VAL A 148 -5.64 -9.35 2.83
C VAL A 148 -4.50 -9.86 3.71
N GLU A 149 -4.64 -9.70 5.03
CA GLU A 149 -3.64 -10.16 6.00
C GLU A 149 -3.48 -11.69 6.05
N ILE A 150 -4.56 -12.45 5.87
CA ILE A 150 -4.50 -13.93 5.76
C ILE A 150 -3.61 -14.32 4.58
N GLY A 151 -3.85 -13.72 3.41
CA GLY A 151 -3.05 -14.00 2.21
C GLY A 151 -1.60 -13.52 2.33
N ALA A 152 -1.37 -12.33 2.88
CA ALA A 152 -0.04 -11.80 3.14
C ALA A 152 0.76 -12.67 4.11
N ASN A 153 0.15 -13.14 5.21
CA ASN A 153 0.79 -14.04 6.16
C ASN A 153 1.09 -15.42 5.56
N MET A 154 0.21 -15.93 4.68
CA MET A 154 0.46 -17.17 3.94
C MET A 154 1.72 -17.04 3.07
N ALA A 155 1.79 -15.96 2.29
CA ALA A 155 2.96 -15.66 1.47
C ALA A 155 4.24 -15.51 2.30
N ILE A 156 4.16 -14.84 3.45
CA ILE A 156 5.32 -14.67 4.34
C ILE A 156 5.85 -16.01 4.83
N LYS A 157 4.97 -16.87 5.35
CA LYS A 157 5.35 -18.20 5.84
C LYS A 157 5.96 -19.05 4.75
N VAL A 158 5.35 -19.07 3.57
CA VAL A 158 5.83 -19.85 2.42
C VAL A 158 7.22 -19.39 1.99
N GLY A 159 7.42 -18.08 1.82
CA GLY A 159 8.71 -17.57 1.39
C GLY A 159 9.82 -17.70 2.45
N GLN A 160 9.47 -17.65 3.74
CA GLN A 160 10.41 -17.96 4.84
C GLN A 160 10.80 -19.43 4.88
N ALA A 161 9.83 -20.35 4.74
CA ALA A 161 10.07 -21.79 4.75
C ALA A 161 10.99 -22.23 3.59
N LEU A 162 10.97 -21.48 2.49
CA LEU A 162 11.79 -21.74 1.30
C LEU A 162 13.04 -20.86 1.22
N HIS A 163 13.29 -20.00 2.22
CA HIS A 163 14.43 -19.07 2.27
C HIS A 163 14.56 -18.20 1.00
N MET A 164 13.45 -17.59 0.57
CA MET A 164 13.42 -16.73 -0.62
C MET A 164 14.24 -15.45 -0.42
N SER A 165 14.78 -14.92 -1.53
CA SER A 165 15.40 -13.58 -1.54
C SER A 165 14.37 -12.50 -1.21
N ARG A 166 14.82 -11.34 -0.73
CA ARG A 166 13.94 -10.21 -0.36
C ARG A 166 13.04 -9.74 -1.50
N GLU A 167 13.56 -9.67 -2.72
CA GLU A 167 12.81 -9.30 -3.92
C GLU A 167 11.68 -10.31 -4.21
N ARG A 168 12.00 -11.61 -4.18
CA ARG A 168 11.00 -12.67 -4.37
C ARG A 168 9.99 -12.68 -3.23
N GLN A 169 10.44 -12.47 -2.00
CA GLN A 169 9.57 -12.35 -0.83
C GLN A 169 8.56 -11.21 -0.98
N GLN A 170 9.01 -10.05 -1.48
CA GLN A 170 8.15 -8.89 -1.71
C GLN A 170 7.14 -9.16 -2.83
N LEU A 171 7.55 -9.85 -3.91
CA LEU A 171 6.64 -10.31 -4.95
C LEU A 171 5.58 -11.28 -4.40
N LEU A 172 5.98 -12.29 -3.63
CA LEU A 172 5.07 -13.25 -3.01
C LEU A 172 4.12 -12.57 -2.03
N LEU A 173 4.60 -11.60 -1.24
CA LEU A 173 3.76 -10.78 -0.37
C LEU A 173 2.68 -10.06 -1.18
N GLY A 174 3.04 -9.46 -2.32
CA GLY A 174 2.10 -8.89 -3.28
C GLY A 174 1.07 -9.91 -3.77
N ALA A 175 1.53 -11.09 -4.19
CA ALA A 175 0.65 -12.17 -4.65
C ALA A 175 -0.31 -12.68 -3.56
N GLY A 176 0.14 -12.77 -2.31
CA GLY A 176 -0.68 -13.15 -1.17
C GLY A 176 -1.69 -12.06 -0.79
N ALA A 177 -1.28 -10.80 -0.78
CA ALA A 177 -2.17 -9.67 -0.53
C ALA A 177 -3.26 -9.54 -1.62
N ALA A 178 -2.88 -9.71 -2.90
CA ALA A 178 -3.83 -9.77 -4.02
C ALA A 178 -4.82 -10.92 -3.87
N ALA A 179 -4.34 -12.12 -3.53
CA ALA A 179 -5.19 -13.29 -3.27
C ALA A 179 -6.17 -13.06 -2.12
N GLY A 180 -5.71 -12.46 -1.01
CA GLY A 180 -6.56 -12.14 0.13
C GLY A 180 -7.65 -11.12 -0.22
N LEU A 181 -7.31 -10.06 -0.98
CA LEU A 181 -8.29 -9.07 -1.44
C LEU A 181 -9.28 -9.69 -2.43
N ALA A 182 -8.78 -10.47 -3.39
CA ALA A 182 -9.58 -11.14 -4.42
C ALA A 182 -10.62 -12.08 -3.80
N ALA A 183 -10.22 -12.90 -2.84
CA ALA A 183 -11.11 -13.79 -2.11
C ALA A 183 -12.08 -13.04 -1.17
N GLY A 184 -11.62 -11.93 -0.58
CA GLY A 184 -12.44 -11.12 0.32
C GLY A 184 -13.62 -10.47 -0.38
N PHE A 185 -13.36 -9.85 -1.53
CA PHE A 185 -14.34 -9.06 -2.29
C PHE A 185 -14.95 -9.76 -3.49
N ASN A 186 -14.53 -10.99 -3.80
CA ASN A 186 -14.80 -11.61 -5.09
C ASN A 186 -14.32 -10.75 -6.28
N ALA A 187 -13.17 -10.09 -6.10
CA ALA A 187 -12.66 -9.04 -6.99
C ALA A 187 -11.18 -9.29 -7.37
N PRO A 188 -10.89 -10.24 -8.26
CA PRO A 188 -9.51 -10.63 -8.61
C PRO A 188 -8.72 -9.52 -9.30
N ILE A 189 -9.33 -8.75 -10.20
CA ILE A 189 -8.63 -7.65 -10.88
C ILE A 189 -8.28 -6.56 -9.87
N ALA A 190 -9.22 -6.19 -9.00
CA ALA A 190 -8.96 -5.25 -7.93
C ALA A 190 -7.82 -5.72 -7.00
N GLY A 191 -7.76 -7.02 -6.69
CA GLY A 191 -6.68 -7.61 -5.91
C GLY A 191 -5.30 -7.42 -6.54
N VAL A 192 -5.19 -7.60 -7.86
CA VAL A 192 -3.93 -7.37 -8.59
C VAL A 192 -3.49 -5.91 -8.50
N PHE A 193 -4.42 -4.98 -8.73
CA PHE A 193 -4.12 -3.54 -8.65
C PHE A 193 -3.83 -3.08 -7.23
N PHE A 194 -4.43 -3.70 -6.21
CA PHE A 194 -4.08 -3.45 -4.82
C PHE A 194 -2.63 -3.85 -4.52
N ALA A 195 -2.21 -5.02 -4.99
CA ALA A 195 -0.81 -5.43 -4.84
C ALA A 195 0.13 -4.45 -5.55
N LEU A 196 -0.27 -3.94 -6.71
CA LEU A 196 0.50 -2.94 -7.46
C LEU A 196 0.62 -1.59 -6.75
N GLU A 197 -0.52 -0.99 -6.40
CA GLU A 197 -0.60 0.36 -5.85
C GLU A 197 -0.13 0.41 -4.39
N VAL A 198 -0.50 -0.59 -3.58
CA VAL A 198 -0.32 -0.52 -2.11
C VAL A 198 0.86 -1.35 -1.61
N VAL A 199 1.10 -2.54 -2.18
CA VAL A 199 2.11 -3.47 -1.64
C VAL A 199 3.47 -3.29 -2.31
N LEU A 200 3.49 -3.31 -3.64
CA LEU A 200 4.70 -3.29 -4.46
C LEU A 200 5.17 -1.87 -4.76
N GLY A 201 4.25 -0.94 -5.01
CA GLY A 201 4.54 0.48 -5.27
C GLY A 201 5.41 0.71 -6.51
N THR A 202 5.37 -0.21 -7.48
CA THR A 202 6.21 -0.20 -8.70
C THR A 202 5.47 -0.81 -9.89
N VAL A 203 5.86 -0.42 -11.11
CA VAL A 203 5.41 -1.07 -12.36
C VAL A 203 6.10 -2.43 -12.45
N LEU A 204 5.30 -3.49 -12.57
CA LEU A 204 5.80 -4.87 -12.61
C LEU A 204 6.67 -5.12 -13.85
N GLU A 205 7.77 -5.85 -13.65
CA GLU A 205 8.33 -6.69 -14.71
C GLU A 205 7.27 -7.74 -15.11
N THR A 206 7.19 -8.10 -16.40
CA THR A 206 6.09 -8.91 -16.95
C THR A 206 5.86 -10.24 -16.21
N SER A 207 6.93 -10.87 -15.71
CA SER A 207 6.88 -12.11 -14.93
C SER A 207 6.20 -11.94 -13.56
N ALA A 208 6.40 -10.80 -12.90
CA ALA A 208 5.84 -10.51 -11.60
C ALA A 208 4.31 -10.29 -11.68
N ALA A 209 3.80 -9.75 -12.79
CA ALA A 209 2.37 -9.63 -13.05
C ALA A 209 1.67 -10.98 -13.15
N SER A 210 2.28 -11.94 -13.85
CA SER A 210 1.71 -13.28 -13.97
C SER A 210 1.57 -13.98 -12.62
N VAL A 211 2.56 -13.82 -11.72
CA VAL A 211 2.54 -14.41 -10.36
C VAL A 211 1.39 -13.83 -9.52
N VAL A 212 1.25 -12.51 -9.49
CA VAL A 212 0.20 -11.84 -8.70
C VAL A 212 -1.19 -12.18 -9.25
N LEU A 213 -1.36 -12.11 -10.58
CA LEU A 213 -2.61 -12.42 -11.25
C LEU A 213 -3.06 -13.86 -10.99
N LEU A 214 -2.15 -14.82 -11.17
CA LEU A 214 -2.47 -16.24 -10.99
C LEU A 214 -2.89 -16.53 -9.54
N SER A 215 -2.20 -15.96 -8.56
CA SER A 215 -2.55 -16.08 -7.14
C SER A 215 -3.95 -15.49 -6.85
N ALA A 216 -4.25 -14.31 -7.39
CA ALA A 216 -5.55 -13.64 -7.22
C ALA A 216 -6.71 -14.47 -7.80
N VAL A 217 -6.55 -14.96 -9.03
CA VAL A 217 -7.57 -15.76 -9.73
C VAL A 217 -7.84 -17.08 -9.02
N VAL A 218 -6.79 -17.81 -8.63
CA VAL A 218 -6.95 -19.08 -7.89
C VAL A 218 -7.67 -18.86 -6.56
N SER A 219 -7.32 -17.80 -5.84
CA SER A 219 -7.96 -17.45 -4.57
C SER A 219 -9.44 -17.11 -4.75
N ALA A 220 -9.76 -16.25 -5.72
CA ALA A 220 -11.14 -15.88 -6.05
C ALA A 220 -11.97 -17.11 -6.46
N LEU A 221 -11.43 -17.98 -7.32
CA LEU A 221 -12.13 -19.20 -7.76
C LEU A 221 -12.50 -20.10 -6.58
N ILE A 222 -11.59 -20.31 -5.62
CA ILE A 222 -11.87 -21.13 -4.44
C ILE A 222 -13.00 -20.52 -3.60
N THR A 223 -12.98 -19.21 -3.37
CA THR A 223 -14.06 -18.55 -2.64
C THR A 223 -15.37 -18.57 -3.42
N GLN A 224 -15.35 -18.45 -4.75
CA GLN A 224 -16.55 -18.51 -5.58
C GLN A 224 -17.20 -19.90 -5.57
N VAL A 225 -16.41 -20.97 -5.50
CA VAL A 225 -16.92 -22.34 -5.34
C VAL A 225 -17.64 -22.50 -3.99
N GLY A 226 -17.14 -21.87 -2.92
CA GLY A 226 -17.74 -21.98 -1.58
C GLY A 226 -18.91 -21.03 -1.32
N LEU A 227 -18.82 -19.77 -1.78
CA LEU A 227 -19.75 -18.69 -1.46
C LEU A 227 -20.66 -18.28 -2.61
N GLY A 228 -20.39 -18.79 -3.83
CA GLY A 228 -21.08 -18.38 -5.05
C GLY A 228 -20.32 -17.31 -5.83
N HIS A 229 -20.74 -17.11 -7.09
CA HIS A 229 -20.07 -16.25 -8.07
C HIS A 229 -20.74 -14.88 -8.22
N GLN A 230 -21.81 -14.61 -7.47
CA GLN A 230 -22.58 -13.38 -7.64
C GLN A 230 -21.79 -12.15 -7.14
N PRO A 231 -21.98 -10.97 -7.77
CA PRO A 231 -21.47 -9.72 -7.24
C PRO A 231 -21.91 -9.49 -5.80
N ALA A 232 -21.09 -8.77 -5.05
CA ALA A 232 -21.44 -8.36 -3.69
C ALA A 232 -22.60 -7.37 -3.64
N PHE A 233 -22.84 -6.60 -4.71
CA PHE A 233 -23.97 -5.68 -4.83
C PHE A 233 -24.73 -5.93 -6.13
N GLY A 234 -26.00 -6.32 -6.03
CA GLY A 234 -26.90 -6.38 -7.17
C GLY A 234 -27.43 -4.99 -7.51
N LEU A 235 -27.31 -4.56 -8.77
CA LEU A 235 -27.80 -3.26 -9.20
C LEU A 235 -28.97 -3.36 -10.17
N PRO A 236 -29.97 -2.46 -10.07
CA PRO A 236 -30.86 -2.21 -11.20
C PRO A 236 -30.07 -1.60 -12.36
N ALA A 237 -30.47 -1.87 -13.60
CA ALA A 237 -29.80 -1.31 -14.77
C ALA A 237 -29.80 0.23 -14.72
N TYR A 238 -28.60 0.83 -14.60
CA TYR A 238 -28.44 2.28 -14.57
C TYR A 238 -27.94 2.80 -15.93
N GLU A 239 -28.29 4.02 -16.29
CA GLU A 239 -27.76 4.69 -17.49
C GLU A 239 -27.34 6.12 -17.14
N VAL A 240 -26.13 6.50 -17.57
CA VAL A 240 -25.71 7.90 -17.56
C VAL A 240 -26.65 8.65 -18.51
N ARG A 241 -27.44 9.58 -17.96
CA ARG A 241 -28.51 10.26 -18.71
C ARG A 241 -27.94 11.43 -19.51
N SER A 242 -26.89 12.09 -19.02
CA SER A 242 -26.30 13.25 -19.68
C SER A 242 -24.80 13.41 -19.42
N PRO A 243 -24.00 13.86 -20.42
CA PRO A 243 -22.62 14.30 -20.20
C PRO A 243 -22.50 15.45 -19.18
N LEU A 244 -23.57 16.23 -18.96
CA LEU A 244 -23.62 17.29 -17.96
C LEU A 244 -23.63 16.77 -16.50
N GLU A 245 -23.72 15.46 -16.30
CA GLU A 245 -23.54 14.86 -14.96
C GLU A 245 -22.08 14.91 -14.49
N LEU A 246 -21.11 14.98 -15.40
CA LEU A 246 -19.68 14.87 -15.06
C LEU A 246 -19.20 15.96 -14.07
N PRO A 247 -19.55 17.26 -14.24
CA PRO A 247 -19.27 18.28 -13.22
C PRO A 247 -19.88 17.99 -11.85
N LEU A 248 -21.06 17.35 -11.79
CA LEU A 248 -21.68 16.97 -10.52
C LEU A 248 -20.91 15.84 -9.83
N TYR A 249 -20.41 14.86 -10.59
CA TYR A 249 -19.54 13.82 -10.03
C TYR A 249 -18.19 14.36 -9.58
N LEU A 250 -17.63 15.38 -10.25
CA LEU A 250 -16.47 16.12 -9.72
C LEU A 250 -16.82 16.83 -8.40
N GLY A 251 -17.99 17.45 -8.29
CA GLY A 251 -18.50 18.00 -7.03
C GLY A 251 -18.59 16.95 -5.92
N LEU A 252 -19.07 15.74 -6.24
CA LEU A 252 -19.06 14.62 -5.31
C LEU A 252 -17.63 14.21 -4.92
N GLY A 253 -16.67 14.21 -5.85
CA GLY A 253 -15.25 13.95 -5.57
C GLY A 253 -14.65 14.93 -4.56
N LEU A 254 -15.02 16.21 -4.63
CA LEU A 254 -14.65 17.23 -3.63
C LEU A 254 -15.21 16.88 -2.24
N CYS A 255 -16.50 16.53 -2.14
CA CYS A 255 -17.11 16.12 -0.87
C CYS A 255 -16.50 14.82 -0.33
N ALA A 256 -16.21 13.86 -1.21
CA ALA A 256 -15.61 12.58 -0.86
C ALA A 256 -14.20 12.75 -0.29
N CYS A 257 -13.41 13.70 -0.82
CA CYS A 257 -12.11 14.07 -0.27
C CYS A 257 -12.22 14.49 1.21
N VAL A 258 -13.18 15.35 1.55
CA VAL A 258 -13.38 15.82 2.94
C VAL A 258 -13.67 14.65 3.87
N VAL A 259 -14.58 13.75 3.48
CA VAL A 259 -14.91 12.55 4.27
C VAL A 259 -13.72 11.61 4.38
N ALA A 260 -12.97 11.41 3.29
CA ALA A 260 -11.79 10.55 3.26
C ALA A 260 -10.66 11.05 4.17
N ILE A 261 -10.38 12.36 4.15
CA ILE A 261 -9.42 12.99 5.06
C ILE A 261 -9.90 12.84 6.51
N ALA A 262 -11.16 13.18 6.79
CA ALA A 262 -11.72 13.07 8.13
C ALA A 262 -11.62 11.62 8.66
N TYR A 263 -11.97 10.64 7.84
CA TYR A 263 -11.89 9.23 8.19
C TYR A 263 -10.45 8.80 8.46
N SER A 264 -9.52 9.14 7.56
CA SER A 264 -8.09 8.84 7.72
C SER A 264 -7.51 9.50 8.97
N TYR A 265 -7.89 10.75 9.24
CA TYR A 265 -7.45 11.49 10.42
C TYR A 265 -7.96 10.82 11.71
N LEU A 266 -9.23 10.47 11.77
CA LEU A 266 -9.83 9.79 12.93
C LEU A 266 -9.20 8.41 13.18
N LEU A 267 -8.87 7.66 12.13
CA LEU A 267 -8.15 6.39 12.24
C LEU A 267 -6.77 6.54 12.91
N HIS A 268 -6.13 7.71 12.82
CA HIS A 268 -4.86 7.99 13.50
C HIS A 268 -5.06 8.65 14.86
N TRP A 269 -6.05 9.52 14.98
CA TRP A 269 -6.25 10.36 16.15
C TRP A 269 -6.95 9.63 17.30
N LEU A 270 -7.98 8.81 17.02
CA LEU A 270 -8.71 8.09 18.07
C LEU A 270 -7.85 7.06 18.82
N PRO A 271 -6.95 6.30 18.18
CA PRO A 271 -5.99 5.49 18.91
C PRO A 271 -5.14 6.33 19.87
N LYS A 272 -4.64 7.52 19.46
CA LYS A 272 -3.88 8.46 20.33
C LYS A 272 -4.69 8.93 21.51
N LEU A 273 -5.96 9.25 21.28
CA LEU A 273 -6.91 9.61 22.34
C LEU A 273 -7.09 8.47 23.35
N VAL A 274 -7.41 7.25 22.89
CA VAL A 274 -7.65 6.07 23.75
C VAL A 274 -6.40 5.68 24.54
N ALA A 275 -5.21 5.91 23.99
CA ALA A 275 -3.96 5.71 24.70
C ALA A 275 -3.65 6.81 25.73
N GLY A 276 -4.40 7.91 25.76
CA GLY A 276 -4.18 9.06 26.63
C GLY A 276 -2.92 9.86 26.30
N GLU A 277 -2.44 9.78 25.05
CA GLU A 277 -1.31 10.56 24.54
C GLU A 277 -1.70 12.02 24.22
N ILE A 278 -3.00 12.32 24.26
CA ILE A 278 -3.54 13.66 23.98
C ILE A 278 -3.68 14.44 25.30
N PRO A 279 -3.16 15.68 25.38
CA PRO A 279 -3.33 16.54 26.55
C PRO A 279 -4.80 16.63 26.98
N GLY A 280 -5.09 16.38 28.26
CA GLY A 280 -6.44 16.39 28.82
C GLY A 280 -7.15 15.02 28.87
N PHE A 281 -6.69 14.02 28.12
CA PHE A 281 -7.30 12.68 28.07
C PHE A 281 -6.44 11.58 28.73
N HIS A 282 -5.44 11.94 29.54
CA HIS A 282 -4.58 10.99 30.25
C HIS A 282 -5.35 9.99 31.14
N TRP A 283 -6.57 10.32 31.57
CA TRP A 283 -7.42 9.41 32.33
C TRP A 283 -7.84 8.17 31.53
N LEU A 284 -7.92 8.27 30.20
CA LEU A 284 -8.22 7.15 29.29
C LEU A 284 -7.08 6.12 29.27
N ALA A 285 -5.83 6.57 29.46
CA ALA A 285 -4.67 5.68 29.59
C ALA A 285 -4.79 4.73 30.79
N LYS A 286 -5.53 5.13 31.84
CA LYS A 286 -5.74 4.31 33.05
C LYS A 286 -6.64 3.09 32.79
N ILE A 287 -7.39 3.07 31.69
CA ILE A 287 -8.23 1.93 31.33
C ILE A 287 -7.33 0.78 30.88
N PRO A 288 -7.35 -0.37 31.59
CA PRO A 288 -6.54 -1.53 31.25
C PRO A 288 -6.79 -1.99 29.80
N PRO A 289 -5.76 -2.40 29.04
CA PRO A 289 -5.92 -2.80 27.64
C PRO A 289 -6.99 -3.87 27.39
N PHE A 290 -7.19 -4.79 28.34
CA PHE A 290 -8.19 -5.86 28.22
C PHE A 290 -9.65 -5.39 28.42
N LEU A 291 -9.88 -4.21 29.01
CA LEU A 291 -11.23 -3.65 29.13
C LEU A 291 -11.64 -2.80 27.92
N ARG A 292 -10.68 -2.42 27.07
CA ARG A 292 -10.96 -1.52 25.93
C ARG A 292 -11.89 -2.18 24.89
N PRO A 293 -11.68 -3.42 24.41
CA PRO A 293 -12.57 -4.02 23.43
C PRO A 293 -14.01 -4.24 23.94
N PRO A 294 -14.26 -4.71 25.19
CA PRO A 294 -15.61 -4.77 25.76
C PRO A 294 -16.32 -3.43 25.77
N LEU A 295 -15.62 -2.34 26.15
CA LEU A 295 -16.20 -0.99 26.16
C LEU A 295 -16.49 -0.49 24.75
N GLY A 296 -15.62 -0.79 23.79
CA GLY A 296 -15.85 -0.49 22.37
C GLY A 296 -17.09 -1.22 21.84
N GLY A 297 -17.20 -2.52 22.14
CA GLY A 297 -18.38 -3.32 21.80
C GLY A 297 -19.65 -2.77 22.43
N LEU A 298 -19.66 -2.49 23.74
CA LEU A 298 -20.80 -1.88 24.41
C LEU A 298 -21.23 -0.57 23.74
N PHE A 299 -20.28 0.28 23.35
CA PHE A 299 -20.58 1.53 22.66
C PHE A 299 -21.22 1.30 21.28
N VAL A 300 -20.71 0.35 20.49
CA VAL A 300 -21.35 -0.08 19.22
C VAL A 300 -22.78 -0.54 19.47
N GLY A 301 -22.96 -1.38 20.49
CA GLY A 301 -24.26 -1.87 20.91
C GLY A 301 -25.26 -0.75 21.25
N ILE A 302 -24.85 0.22 22.06
CA ILE A 302 -25.67 1.37 22.44
C ILE A 302 -26.06 2.22 21.22
N VAL A 303 -25.11 2.45 20.30
CA VAL A 303 -25.39 3.20 19.06
C VAL A 303 -26.38 2.45 18.19
N ALA A 304 -26.23 1.13 18.07
CA ALA A 304 -27.11 0.29 17.27
C ALA A 304 -28.57 0.24 17.79
N LEU A 305 -28.80 0.46 19.08
CA LEU A 305 -30.16 0.60 19.63
C LEU A 305 -30.94 1.76 19.00
N ARG A 306 -30.24 2.81 18.54
CA ARG A 306 -30.84 3.99 17.90
C ARG A 306 -30.72 3.95 16.38
N LEU A 307 -29.62 3.40 15.89
CA LEU A 307 -29.29 3.33 14.46
C LEU A 307 -28.91 1.88 14.10
N PRO A 308 -29.90 0.97 13.99
CA PRO A 308 -29.64 -0.44 13.72
C PRO A 308 -28.91 -0.66 12.39
N GLN A 309 -29.06 0.25 11.43
CA GLN A 309 -28.40 0.18 10.11
C GLN A 309 -26.86 0.27 10.17
N ILE A 310 -26.30 0.66 11.32
CA ILE A 310 -24.85 0.76 11.53
C ILE A 310 -24.24 -0.58 11.98
N TRP A 311 -25.08 -1.50 12.44
CA TRP A 311 -24.68 -2.81 12.95
C TRP A 311 -23.80 -3.57 11.96
N GLY A 312 -22.72 -4.17 12.46
CA GLY A 312 -21.84 -5.02 11.68
C GLY A 312 -21.16 -4.33 10.52
N ILE A 313 -20.95 -5.10 9.45
CA ILE A 313 -20.20 -4.69 8.26
C ILE A 313 -20.91 -3.53 7.54
N GLY A 314 -22.25 -3.57 7.50
CA GLY A 314 -23.10 -2.55 6.89
C GLY A 314 -23.37 -2.75 5.40
N TYR A 315 -23.08 -3.93 4.83
CA TYR A 315 -23.38 -4.22 3.42
C TYR A 315 -24.87 -4.18 3.11
N GLU A 316 -25.73 -4.65 4.01
CA GLU A 316 -27.19 -4.60 3.85
C GLU A 316 -27.70 -3.16 3.68
N THR A 317 -27.17 -2.23 4.48
CA THR A 317 -27.52 -0.81 4.39
C THR A 317 -27.00 -0.18 3.10
N VAL A 318 -25.77 -0.54 2.68
CA VAL A 318 -25.22 -0.08 1.40
C VAL A 318 -26.07 -0.62 0.25
N GLU A 319 -26.42 -1.89 0.28
CA GLU A 319 -27.28 -2.54 -0.71
C GLU A 319 -28.67 -1.90 -0.75
N ALA A 320 -29.28 -1.59 0.40
CA ALA A 320 -30.53 -0.85 0.47
C ALA A 320 -30.44 0.56 -0.18
N ILE A 321 -29.33 1.27 0.04
CA ILE A 321 -29.05 2.55 -0.64
C ILE A 321 -28.95 2.35 -2.16
N LEU A 322 -28.28 1.28 -2.61
CA LEU A 322 -28.06 0.99 -4.02
C LEU A 322 -29.34 0.50 -4.73
N TYR A 323 -30.25 -0.16 -4.01
CA TYR A 323 -31.58 -0.53 -4.50
C TYR A 323 -32.60 0.61 -4.47
N ASP A 324 -32.16 1.84 -4.15
CA ASP A 324 -33.02 3.03 -4.08
C ASP A 324 -34.16 2.89 -3.05
N VAL A 325 -33.92 2.15 -1.96
CA VAL A 325 -34.84 2.16 -0.82
C VAL A 325 -34.90 3.59 -0.27
N ASP A 326 -36.11 4.12 -0.07
CA ASP A 326 -36.28 5.51 0.34
C ASP A 326 -35.83 5.73 1.79
N ILE A 327 -34.54 6.03 1.95
CA ILE A 327 -33.92 6.36 3.23
C ILE A 327 -33.93 7.88 3.41
N PRO A 328 -34.54 8.44 4.45
CA PRO A 328 -34.61 9.88 4.66
C PRO A 328 -33.22 10.54 4.69
N LEU A 329 -33.09 11.75 4.12
CA LEU A 329 -31.82 12.48 4.09
C LEU A 329 -31.18 12.65 5.49
N VAL A 330 -32.01 12.93 6.50
CA VAL A 330 -31.56 13.07 7.89
C VAL A 330 -30.94 11.76 8.40
N LEU A 331 -31.51 10.61 8.04
CA LEU A 331 -30.97 9.31 8.41
C LEU A 331 -29.65 9.06 7.67
N LEU A 332 -29.54 9.33 6.36
CA LEU A 332 -28.27 9.19 5.63
C LEU A 332 -27.14 10.02 6.24
N LEU A 333 -27.40 11.27 6.61
CA LEU A 333 -26.43 12.13 7.28
C LEU A 333 -26.07 11.61 8.68
N ALA A 334 -27.05 11.10 9.44
CA ALA A 334 -26.80 10.48 10.74
C ALA A 334 -25.94 9.21 10.61
N LEU A 335 -26.20 8.37 9.60
CA LEU A 335 -25.43 7.15 9.31
C LEU A 335 -23.99 7.51 8.90
N LEU A 336 -23.82 8.50 8.03
CA LEU A 336 -22.51 9.01 7.62
C LEU A 336 -21.68 9.47 8.84
N LEU A 337 -22.20 10.41 9.63
CA LEU A 337 -21.48 10.96 10.77
C LEU A 337 -21.18 9.91 11.84
N THR A 338 -22.14 9.03 12.11
CA THR A 338 -21.98 8.01 13.14
C THR A 338 -21.00 6.93 12.70
N LYS A 339 -21.07 6.42 11.47
CA LYS A 339 -20.12 5.41 10.94
C LYS A 339 -18.69 5.97 10.87
N LEU A 340 -18.56 7.27 10.58
CA LEU A 340 -17.28 7.99 10.49
C LEU A 340 -16.54 8.01 11.82
N LEU A 341 -17.27 8.11 12.94
CA LEU A 341 -16.71 8.08 14.29
C LEU A 341 -16.60 6.65 14.85
N LEU A 342 -17.63 5.83 14.61
CA LEU A 342 -17.76 4.53 15.25
C LEU A 342 -16.71 3.53 14.76
N SER A 343 -16.43 3.52 13.45
CA SER A 343 -15.52 2.52 12.86
C SER A 343 -14.07 2.72 13.34
N PRO A 344 -13.50 3.95 13.32
CA PRO A 344 -12.19 4.19 13.92
C PRO A 344 -12.17 3.96 15.44
N LEU A 345 -13.27 4.24 16.15
CA LEU A 345 -13.37 3.96 17.58
C LEU A 345 -13.34 2.46 17.87
N CYS A 346 -13.96 1.62 17.04
CA CYS A 346 -13.86 0.17 17.15
C CYS A 346 -12.39 -0.27 17.09
N LEU A 347 -11.63 0.19 16.09
CA LEU A 347 -10.19 -0.12 15.97
C LEU A 347 -9.40 0.44 17.16
N ALA A 348 -9.66 1.67 17.58
CA ALA A 348 -8.99 2.31 18.72
C ALA A 348 -9.26 1.57 20.05
N SER A 349 -10.44 0.97 20.20
CA SER A 349 -10.80 0.15 21.36
C SER A 349 -10.10 -1.20 21.40
N GLY A 350 -9.49 -1.63 20.28
CA GLY A 350 -8.80 -2.92 20.17
C GLY A 350 -9.64 -4.06 19.60
N LEU A 351 -10.86 -3.76 19.11
CA LEU A 351 -11.58 -4.67 18.22
C LEU A 351 -10.81 -4.83 16.90
N VAL A 352 -10.96 -6.00 16.28
CA VAL A 352 -10.17 -6.38 15.10
C VAL A 352 -11.05 -6.38 13.86
N GLY A 353 -10.55 -5.80 12.77
CA GLY A 353 -11.24 -5.74 11.48
C GLY A 353 -10.53 -4.80 10.50
N GLY A 354 -11.14 -4.59 9.36
CA GLY A 354 -10.64 -3.78 8.25
C GLY A 354 -11.39 -2.45 8.06
N ILE A 355 -10.76 -1.53 7.33
CA ILE A 355 -11.26 -0.17 7.10
C ILE A 355 -11.99 0.04 5.77
N PHE A 356 -11.95 -0.95 4.87
CA PHE A 356 -12.46 -0.82 3.50
C PHE A 356 -13.99 -0.76 3.45
N ALA A 357 -14.67 -1.71 4.09
CA ALA A 357 -16.14 -1.73 4.11
C ALA A 357 -16.74 -0.48 4.76
N PRO A 358 -16.24 0.03 5.91
CA PRO A 358 -16.70 1.30 6.43
C PRO A 358 -16.45 2.50 5.49
N ALA A 359 -15.32 2.53 4.76
CA ALA A 359 -15.06 3.60 3.79
C ALA A 359 -16.07 3.59 2.64
N MET A 360 -16.43 2.40 2.14
CA MET A 360 -17.50 2.27 1.15
C MET A 360 -18.85 2.69 1.72
N PHE A 361 -19.20 2.28 2.94
CA PHE A 361 -20.43 2.69 3.61
C PHE A 361 -20.54 4.22 3.72
N LEU A 362 -19.46 4.88 4.12
CA LEU A 362 -19.36 6.33 4.18
C LEU A 362 -19.58 6.95 2.80
N GLY A 363 -18.95 6.40 1.77
CA GLY A 363 -19.13 6.85 0.40
C GLY A 363 -20.54 6.66 -0.14
N ALA A 364 -21.18 5.52 0.13
CA ALA A 364 -22.57 5.26 -0.26
C ALA A 364 -23.53 6.24 0.41
N SER A 365 -23.37 6.45 1.72
CA SER A 365 -24.19 7.39 2.49
C SER A 365 -23.99 8.83 2.02
N LEU A 366 -22.74 9.23 1.74
CA LEU A 366 -22.42 10.55 1.19
C LEU A 366 -23.04 10.74 -0.19
N GLY A 367 -22.86 9.79 -1.09
CA GLY A 367 -23.35 9.88 -2.45
C GLY A 367 -24.88 9.90 -2.53
N ALA A 368 -25.56 9.07 -1.74
CA ALA A 368 -27.01 9.10 -1.64
C ALA A 368 -27.53 10.43 -1.07
N ALA A 369 -26.88 10.96 -0.01
CA ALA A 369 -27.22 12.26 0.54
C ALA A 369 -26.99 13.39 -0.49
N TYR A 370 -25.86 13.35 -1.20
CA TYR A 370 -25.52 14.28 -2.28
C TYR A 370 -26.59 14.27 -3.38
N GLY A 371 -27.00 13.08 -3.84
CA GLY A 371 -28.05 12.92 -4.85
C GLY A 371 -29.41 13.47 -4.41
N LYS A 372 -29.72 13.47 -3.11
CA LYS A 372 -30.95 14.10 -2.57
C LYS A 372 -30.81 15.61 -2.35
N ILE A 373 -29.61 16.12 -2.08
CA ILE A 373 -29.35 17.54 -1.79
C ILE A 373 -29.24 18.38 -3.08
N ILE A 374 -28.50 17.91 -4.09
CA ILE A 374 -28.22 18.70 -5.29
C ILE A 374 -29.48 19.15 -6.05
N PRO A 375 -30.52 18.32 -6.23
CA PRO A 375 -31.76 18.78 -6.88
C PRO A 375 -32.43 19.96 -6.17
N VAL A 376 -32.25 20.07 -4.85
CA VAL A 376 -32.80 21.16 -4.03
C VAL A 376 -31.98 22.44 -4.18
N ILE A 377 -30.65 22.33 -4.20
CA ILE A 377 -29.74 23.49 -4.29
C ILE A 377 -29.64 24.01 -5.73
N LEU A 378 -29.60 23.10 -6.70
CA LEU A 378 -29.39 23.38 -8.12
C LEU A 378 -30.57 22.85 -8.95
N PRO A 379 -31.78 23.41 -8.80
CA PRO A 379 -32.98 22.94 -9.49
C PRO A 379 -32.86 23.04 -11.03
N MET A 380 -32.01 23.93 -11.55
CA MET A 380 -31.73 24.04 -12.98
C MET A 380 -31.08 22.78 -13.57
N PHE A 381 -30.37 22.00 -12.75
CA PHE A 381 -29.74 20.74 -13.15
C PHE A 381 -30.64 19.52 -12.88
N ALA A 382 -31.76 19.67 -12.18
CA ALA A 382 -32.59 18.55 -11.70
C ALA A 382 -33.02 17.55 -12.79
N GLN A 383 -33.24 18.01 -14.02
CA GLN A 383 -33.63 17.15 -15.15
C GLN A 383 -32.47 16.30 -15.71
N HIS A 384 -31.22 16.67 -15.39
CA HIS A 384 -30.00 15.99 -15.84
C HIS A 384 -29.35 15.17 -14.71
N ILE A 385 -29.96 15.15 -13.51
CA ILE A 385 -29.39 14.48 -12.34
C ILE A 385 -29.71 12.98 -12.38
N ALA A 386 -28.67 12.20 -12.07
CA ALA A 386 -28.74 10.78 -11.86
C ALA A 386 -29.57 10.39 -10.62
N ALA A 387 -30.10 9.18 -10.60
CA ALA A 387 -30.75 8.67 -9.38
C ALA A 387 -29.73 8.58 -8.22
N PRO A 388 -30.14 8.75 -6.95
CA PRO A 388 -29.24 8.68 -5.78
C PRO A 388 -28.31 7.46 -5.73
N PRO A 389 -28.71 6.24 -6.17
CA PRO A 389 -27.81 5.08 -6.23
C PRO A 389 -26.55 5.30 -7.08
N ALA A 390 -26.63 6.05 -8.17
CA ALA A 390 -25.47 6.32 -9.01
C ALA A 390 -24.41 7.16 -8.30
N TYR A 391 -24.84 8.20 -7.57
CA TYR A 391 -23.95 8.98 -6.72
C TYR A 391 -23.44 8.15 -5.54
N ALA A 392 -24.26 7.27 -4.95
CA ALA A 392 -23.81 6.37 -3.89
C ALA A 392 -22.66 5.48 -4.36
N MET A 393 -22.76 4.85 -5.54
CA MET A 393 -21.69 4.05 -6.14
C MET A 393 -20.41 4.86 -6.34
N VAL A 394 -20.50 6.01 -7.02
CA VAL A 394 -19.34 6.87 -7.24
C VAL A 394 -18.73 7.34 -5.91
N GLY A 395 -19.57 7.63 -4.92
CA GLY A 395 -19.17 8.00 -3.56
C GLY A 395 -18.40 6.90 -2.84
N MET A 396 -18.86 5.63 -2.93
CA MET A 396 -18.17 4.46 -2.36
C MET A 396 -16.72 4.41 -2.82
N ALA A 397 -16.49 4.46 -4.14
CA ALA A 397 -15.15 4.41 -4.71
C ALA A 397 -14.33 5.67 -4.36
N ALA A 398 -14.92 6.87 -4.44
CA ALA A 398 -14.20 8.12 -4.21
C ALA A 398 -13.74 8.29 -2.75
N VAL A 399 -14.55 7.89 -1.77
CA VAL A 399 -14.17 7.94 -0.34
C VAL A 399 -13.14 6.84 -0.03
N LEU A 400 -13.33 5.63 -0.55
CA LEU A 400 -12.37 4.55 -0.38
C LEU A 400 -11.00 4.96 -0.96
N ALA A 401 -10.96 5.36 -2.23
CA ALA A 401 -9.74 5.75 -2.92
C ALA A 401 -9.00 6.88 -2.19
N GLY A 402 -9.71 7.94 -1.77
CA GLY A 402 -9.10 9.06 -1.06
C GLY A 402 -8.59 8.71 0.34
N SER A 403 -9.16 7.66 0.95
CA SER A 403 -8.77 7.21 2.30
C SER A 403 -7.51 6.34 2.24
N VAL A 404 -7.47 5.37 1.33
CA VAL A 404 -6.34 4.41 1.22
C VAL A 404 -5.28 4.80 0.19
N ASN A 405 -5.53 5.84 -0.62
CA ASN A 405 -4.69 6.29 -1.74
C ASN A 405 -4.41 5.20 -2.79
N ALA A 406 -5.46 4.46 -3.16
CA ALA A 406 -5.42 3.37 -4.14
C ALA A 406 -6.55 3.56 -5.19
N PRO A 407 -6.38 4.51 -6.14
CA PRO A 407 -7.43 4.90 -7.07
C PRO A 407 -7.85 3.76 -8.00
N LEU A 408 -6.91 3.08 -8.68
CA LEU A 408 -7.26 1.99 -9.61
C LEU A 408 -7.87 0.81 -8.87
N THR A 409 -7.34 0.51 -7.69
CA THR A 409 -7.92 -0.52 -6.81
C THR A 409 -9.38 -0.22 -6.50
N ALA A 410 -9.70 1.00 -6.05
CA ALA A 410 -11.07 1.37 -5.70
C ALA A 410 -12.03 1.37 -6.91
N ILE A 411 -11.55 1.85 -8.08
CA ILE A 411 -12.31 1.83 -9.34
C ILE A 411 -12.67 0.40 -9.73
N LEU A 412 -11.66 -0.48 -9.80
CA LEU A 412 -11.82 -1.85 -10.26
C LEU A 412 -12.57 -2.71 -9.24
N MET A 413 -12.35 -2.46 -7.94
CA MET A 413 -13.09 -3.13 -6.88
C MET A 413 -14.57 -2.82 -6.96
N LEU A 414 -14.95 -1.55 -7.14
CA LEU A 414 -16.36 -1.22 -7.27
C LEU A 414 -16.93 -1.84 -8.54
N PHE A 415 -16.22 -1.74 -9.67
CA PHE A 415 -16.64 -2.37 -10.93
C PHE A 415 -16.87 -3.88 -10.78
N GLU A 416 -15.96 -4.64 -10.14
CA GLU A 416 -16.14 -6.09 -9.95
C GLU A 416 -17.25 -6.41 -8.94
N MET A 417 -17.41 -5.59 -7.90
CA MET A 417 -18.47 -5.79 -6.91
C MET A 417 -19.88 -5.46 -7.45
N THR A 418 -19.99 -4.65 -8.51
CA THR A 418 -21.27 -4.22 -9.09
C THR A 418 -21.55 -4.76 -10.49
N HIS A 419 -20.52 -5.16 -11.23
CA HIS A 419 -20.54 -5.51 -12.67
C HIS A 419 -21.12 -4.43 -13.60
N ASP A 420 -21.14 -3.16 -13.19
CA ASP A 420 -21.66 -2.07 -14.03
C ASP A 420 -20.53 -1.17 -14.57
N TYR A 421 -20.25 -1.29 -15.87
CA TYR A 421 -19.26 -0.47 -16.55
C TYR A 421 -19.75 0.95 -16.87
N ARG A 422 -21.06 1.20 -16.88
CA ARG A 422 -21.65 2.46 -17.37
C ARG A 422 -21.26 3.66 -16.51
N ILE A 423 -21.02 3.42 -15.22
CA ILE A 423 -20.62 4.45 -14.24
C ILE A 423 -19.10 4.65 -14.13
N ILE A 424 -18.29 3.90 -14.89
CA ILE A 424 -16.84 3.91 -14.71
C ILE A 424 -16.22 5.29 -14.99
N LEU A 425 -16.71 6.01 -16.02
CA LEU A 425 -16.16 7.31 -16.39
C LEU A 425 -16.44 8.39 -15.32
N PRO A 426 -17.70 8.60 -14.87
CA PRO A 426 -18.00 9.40 -13.68
C PRO A 426 -17.17 9.04 -12.46
N LEU A 427 -17.02 7.75 -12.22
CA LEU A 427 -16.31 7.21 -11.07
C LEU A 427 -14.83 7.58 -11.12
N MET A 428 -14.15 7.37 -12.26
CA MET A 428 -12.75 7.72 -12.46
C MET A 428 -12.51 9.23 -12.23
N ALA A 429 -13.41 10.09 -12.69
CA ALA A 429 -13.32 11.53 -12.50
C ALA A 429 -13.41 11.92 -11.01
N ALA A 430 -14.43 11.41 -10.30
CA ALA A 430 -14.61 11.69 -8.88
C ALA A 430 -13.48 11.12 -8.01
N VAL A 431 -13.05 9.89 -8.29
CA VAL A 431 -11.92 9.22 -7.62
C VAL A 431 -10.63 9.99 -7.83
N GLY A 432 -10.30 10.33 -9.08
CA GLY A 432 -9.08 11.07 -9.41
C GLY A 432 -9.02 12.42 -8.70
N LEU A 433 -10.13 13.16 -8.70
CA LEU A 433 -10.21 14.44 -7.99
C LEU A 433 -10.12 14.28 -6.47
N SER A 434 -10.83 13.31 -5.89
CA SER A 434 -10.81 13.01 -4.45
C SER A 434 -9.39 12.70 -3.96
N VAL A 435 -8.68 11.81 -4.68
CA VAL A 435 -7.31 11.42 -4.36
C VAL A 435 -6.32 12.57 -4.54
N TRP A 436 -6.40 13.29 -5.66
CA TRP A 436 -5.51 14.43 -5.91
C TRP A 436 -5.67 15.52 -4.83
N LEU A 437 -6.91 15.91 -4.51
CA LEU A 437 -7.20 16.88 -3.45
C LEU A 437 -6.74 16.37 -2.08
N ALA A 438 -6.98 15.09 -1.77
CA ALA A 438 -6.57 14.50 -0.50
C ALA A 438 -5.05 14.54 -0.33
N ASN A 439 -4.30 14.23 -1.38
CA ASN A 439 -2.84 14.28 -1.35
C ASN A 439 -2.33 15.72 -1.24
N TRP A 440 -2.91 16.64 -2.00
CA TRP A 440 -2.56 18.06 -1.94
C TRP A 440 -2.83 18.67 -0.56
N LEU A 441 -4.02 18.45 0.01
CA LEU A 441 -4.38 18.95 1.34
C LEU A 441 -3.52 18.36 2.45
N ARG A 442 -3.16 17.06 2.36
CA ARG A 442 -2.28 16.43 3.36
C ARG A 442 -0.90 17.04 3.36
N GLN A 443 -0.33 17.32 2.18
CA GLN A 443 0.96 18.00 2.06
C GLN A 443 0.89 19.41 2.63
N LEU A 444 -0.16 20.16 2.27
CA LEU A 444 -0.35 21.54 2.74
C LEU A 444 -0.53 21.63 4.27
N LEU A 445 -1.29 20.70 4.85
CA LEU A 445 -1.67 20.70 6.27
C LEU A 445 -0.84 19.75 7.14
N GLN A 446 0.20 19.10 6.58
CA GLN A 446 1.07 18.14 7.27
C GLN A 446 0.30 17.02 8.00
N LEU A 447 -0.75 16.50 7.36
CA LEU A 447 -1.63 15.48 7.93
C LEU A 447 -0.99 14.08 7.90
N PRO A 448 -1.40 13.16 8.79
CA PRO A 448 -0.88 11.80 8.82
C PRO A 448 -1.15 11.02 7.52
N ALA A 449 -0.33 9.97 7.32
CA ALA A 449 -0.35 9.09 6.16
C ALA A 449 -1.71 8.39 5.93
N HIS A 450 -1.90 7.80 4.75
CA HIS A 450 -3.17 7.21 4.31
C HIS A 450 -3.57 5.97 5.11
N LEU A 451 -2.58 5.16 5.49
CA LEU A 451 -2.80 3.95 6.29
C LEU A 451 -2.24 4.14 7.70
N PRO A 452 -2.96 3.70 8.74
CA PRO A 452 -2.43 3.65 10.09
C PRO A 452 -1.13 2.85 10.14
N MET A 453 -0.07 3.48 10.61
CA MET A 453 1.18 2.81 10.95
C MET A 453 1.06 2.21 12.36
N PRO A 454 1.71 1.07 12.65
CA PRO A 454 1.74 0.49 13.99
C PRO A 454 2.29 1.47 15.03
N ARG A 455 1.93 1.27 16.30
CA ARG A 455 2.47 2.06 17.41
C ARG A 455 3.74 1.42 17.94
N GLU A 456 4.60 2.24 18.54
CA GLU A 456 5.77 1.76 19.27
C GLU A 456 5.43 0.88 20.48
N THR A 457 4.22 1.06 21.03
CA THR A 457 3.73 0.35 22.21
C THR A 457 3.08 -1.01 21.91
N ASP A 458 2.85 -1.35 20.65
CA ASP A 458 2.35 -2.67 20.23
C ASP A 458 3.50 -3.70 20.16
N GLY A 459 4.17 -3.93 21.30
CA GLY A 459 5.29 -4.86 21.45
C GLY A 459 6.65 -4.27 21.05
N GLU A 460 7.69 -4.58 21.82
CA GLU A 460 9.07 -4.07 21.66
C GLU A 460 9.66 -4.28 20.25
N ASN A 461 9.13 -5.24 19.48
CA ASN A 461 9.56 -5.54 18.11
C ASN A 461 8.88 -4.68 17.02
N ASN A 462 7.63 -4.23 17.21
CA ASN A 462 6.94 -3.42 16.20
C ASN A 462 7.35 -1.94 16.28
N GLY A 463 7.67 -1.45 17.48
CA GLY A 463 8.25 -0.13 17.68
C GLY A 463 9.62 0.05 17.04
N GLN A 464 10.42 -1.02 16.97
CA GLN A 464 11.67 -0.98 16.20
C GLN A 464 11.42 -0.70 14.71
N VAL A 465 10.41 -1.31 14.08
CA VAL A 465 10.15 -1.11 12.64
C VAL A 465 9.78 0.34 12.31
N VAL A 466 9.01 0.98 13.19
CA VAL A 466 8.56 2.38 13.03
C VAL A 466 9.67 3.37 13.40
N ALA A 467 10.35 3.16 14.52
CA ALA A 467 11.53 3.95 14.91
C ALA A 467 12.63 3.85 13.85
N LEU A 468 12.83 2.68 13.23
CA LEU A 468 13.77 2.49 12.14
C LEU A 468 13.35 3.27 10.88
N SER A 469 12.07 3.33 10.50
CA SER A 469 11.63 4.11 9.33
C SER A 469 11.87 5.62 9.48
N LEU A 470 11.63 6.17 10.68
CA LEU A 470 11.89 7.58 10.99
C LEU A 470 13.40 7.84 11.09
N ARG A 471 14.12 6.94 11.78
CA ARG A 471 15.59 6.96 11.88
C ARG A 471 16.28 6.76 10.52
N ASN A 472 15.63 6.11 9.56
CA ASN A 472 16.16 5.91 8.20
C ASN A 472 16.13 7.20 7.39
N ASN A 473 15.03 7.96 7.47
CA ASN A 473 14.99 9.30 6.87
C ASN A 473 16.02 10.21 7.55
N GLU A 474 16.17 10.13 8.88
CA GLU A 474 17.22 10.88 9.59
C GLU A 474 18.63 10.46 9.17
N ILE A 475 18.92 9.16 9.01
CA ILE A 475 20.23 8.66 8.57
C ILE A 475 20.50 9.12 7.14
N LEU A 476 19.57 8.94 6.20
CA LEU A 476 19.75 9.39 4.82
C LEU A 476 19.88 10.92 4.74
N ASN A 477 19.16 11.66 5.58
CA ASN A 477 19.28 13.11 5.64
C ASN A 477 20.57 13.58 6.34
N SER A 478 21.27 12.70 7.06
CA SER A 478 22.54 13.02 7.71
C SER A 478 23.77 12.90 6.80
N PHE A 479 23.63 12.25 5.63
CA PHE A 479 24.72 12.08 4.67
C PHE A 479 24.52 12.97 3.44
N PRO A 480 25.54 13.74 3.03
CA PRO A 480 25.51 14.48 1.77
C PRO A 480 25.69 13.56 0.57
N VAL A 481 25.16 13.97 -0.59
CA VAL A 481 25.34 13.29 -1.88
C VAL A 481 26.80 13.02 -2.23
N GLU A 482 27.71 13.94 -1.86
CA GLU A 482 29.15 13.80 -2.07
C GLU A 482 29.71 12.46 -1.53
N LYS A 483 29.12 11.90 -0.47
CA LYS A 483 29.56 10.62 0.13
C LYS A 483 29.18 9.39 -0.69
N ALA A 484 28.16 9.49 -1.54
CA ALA A 484 27.62 8.37 -2.32
C ALA A 484 27.83 8.53 -3.84
N MET A 485 28.28 9.69 -4.30
CA MET A 485 28.51 9.92 -5.72
C MET A 485 29.74 9.17 -6.22
N GLU A 486 29.63 8.62 -7.43
CA GLU A 486 30.77 8.10 -8.20
C GLU A 486 31.42 9.24 -8.97
N VAL A 487 32.76 9.28 -8.94
CA VAL A 487 33.58 10.18 -9.76
C VAL A 487 34.10 9.49 -11.03
N ASP A 488 33.99 8.16 -11.12
CA ASP A 488 34.33 7.38 -12.31
C ASP A 488 33.08 7.09 -13.15
N PHE A 489 32.82 7.96 -14.11
CA PHE A 489 31.70 7.85 -15.03
C PHE A 489 32.15 8.08 -16.48
N LEU A 490 31.43 7.49 -17.42
CA LEU A 490 31.73 7.62 -18.84
C LEU A 490 31.25 8.97 -19.37
N VAL A 491 32.14 9.69 -20.05
CA VAL A 491 31.84 10.96 -20.71
C VAL A 491 32.09 10.80 -22.21
N LEU A 492 31.14 11.28 -23.02
CA LEU A 492 31.19 11.26 -24.47
C LEU A 492 31.02 12.70 -25.04
N PRO A 493 31.70 13.03 -26.15
CA PRO A 493 31.47 14.31 -26.85
C PRO A 493 30.08 14.39 -27.49
N ALA A 494 29.49 15.58 -27.51
CA ALA A 494 28.17 15.85 -28.11
C ALA A 494 28.12 15.67 -29.64
N ASP A 495 29.27 15.87 -30.30
CA ASP A 495 29.50 15.71 -31.73
C ASP A 495 29.83 14.26 -32.13
N LEU A 496 30.02 13.35 -31.16
CA LEU A 496 30.30 11.95 -31.43
C LEU A 496 29.12 11.28 -32.15
N SER A 497 29.42 10.43 -33.13
CA SER A 497 28.37 9.70 -33.84
C SER A 497 27.65 8.69 -32.92
N LEU A 498 26.35 8.50 -33.16
CA LEU A 498 25.52 7.56 -32.40
C LEU A 498 26.09 6.13 -32.38
N LEU A 499 26.62 5.65 -33.51
CA LEU A 499 27.21 4.32 -33.63
C LEU A 499 28.50 4.17 -32.83
N GLU A 500 29.38 5.17 -32.86
CA GLU A 500 30.62 5.16 -32.08
C GLU A 500 30.34 5.27 -30.59
N ALA A 501 29.37 6.11 -30.18
CA ALA A 501 28.89 6.18 -28.82
C ALA A 501 28.43 4.80 -28.32
N GLY A 502 27.64 4.09 -29.14
CA GLY A 502 27.20 2.73 -28.84
C GLY A 502 28.35 1.75 -28.68
N LYS A 503 29.31 1.80 -29.60
CA LYS A 503 30.51 0.95 -29.55
C LYS A 503 31.32 1.18 -28.27
N ILE A 504 31.60 2.44 -27.93
CA ILE A 504 32.35 2.80 -26.71
C ILE A 504 31.63 2.34 -25.45
N MET A 505 30.30 2.53 -25.38
CA MET A 505 29.50 2.10 -24.22
C MET A 505 29.48 0.58 -24.04
N VAL A 506 29.43 -0.18 -25.14
CA VAL A 506 29.51 -1.65 -25.12
C VAL A 506 30.92 -2.11 -24.73
N GLU A 507 31.97 -1.55 -25.32
CA GLU A 507 33.36 -1.90 -25.01
C GLU A 507 33.71 -1.60 -23.54
N LYS A 508 33.26 -0.45 -23.02
CA LYS A 508 33.50 -0.06 -21.63
C LYS A 508 32.50 -0.64 -20.64
N GLN A 509 31.51 -1.43 -21.11
CA GLN A 509 30.48 -2.05 -20.28
C GLN A 509 29.75 -1.03 -19.37
N ARG A 510 29.34 0.11 -19.93
CA ARG A 510 28.63 1.17 -19.20
C ARG A 510 27.20 1.32 -19.73
N HIS A 511 26.23 1.30 -18.83
CA HIS A 511 24.80 1.46 -19.16
C HIS A 511 24.40 2.88 -19.58
N SER A 512 25.15 3.87 -19.12
CA SER A 512 24.95 5.28 -19.44
C SER A 512 26.25 6.05 -19.54
N ALA A 513 26.22 7.14 -20.29
CA ALA A 513 27.29 8.11 -20.39
C ALA A 513 26.73 9.53 -20.32
N PHE A 514 27.55 10.46 -19.83
CA PHE A 514 27.25 11.88 -19.89
C PHE A 514 27.78 12.48 -21.18
N VAL A 515 27.04 13.46 -21.70
CA VAL A 515 27.36 14.14 -22.95
C VAL A 515 27.83 15.54 -22.63
N LEU A 516 29.05 15.89 -23.09
CA LEU A 516 29.62 17.23 -22.96
C LEU A 516 29.79 17.87 -24.33
N ASP A 517 29.59 19.18 -24.39
CA ASP A 517 29.89 19.96 -25.60
C ASP A 517 31.42 20.20 -25.75
N SER A 518 31.80 20.84 -26.85
CA SER A 518 33.19 21.21 -27.14
C SER A 518 33.81 22.17 -26.11
N GLN A 519 33.00 22.85 -25.30
CA GLN A 519 33.42 23.73 -24.21
C GLN A 519 33.42 23.01 -22.84
N ARG A 520 33.28 21.67 -22.82
CA ARG A 520 33.14 20.83 -21.61
C ARG A 520 31.95 21.16 -20.73
N ARG A 521 30.89 21.78 -21.28
CA ARG A 521 29.64 22.02 -20.57
C ARG A 521 28.76 20.79 -20.64
N PHE A 522 28.07 20.51 -19.55
CA PHE A 522 27.15 19.40 -19.45
C PHE A 522 25.90 19.62 -20.31
N VAL A 523 25.67 18.72 -21.28
CA VAL A 523 24.57 18.80 -22.24
C VAL A 523 23.47 17.82 -21.90
N GLY A 524 23.83 16.59 -21.54
CA GLY A 524 22.93 15.45 -21.67
C GLY A 524 23.38 14.21 -20.91
N ILE A 525 22.45 13.28 -20.75
CA ILE A 525 22.76 11.87 -20.45
C ILE A 525 22.27 11.00 -21.61
N VAL A 526 23.04 9.98 -21.96
CA VAL A 526 22.66 8.97 -22.94
C VAL A 526 22.73 7.58 -22.31
N THR A 527 21.71 6.76 -22.57
CA THR A 527 21.65 5.36 -22.12
C THR A 527 21.75 4.39 -23.30
N LEU A 528 22.05 3.12 -23.03
CA LEU A 528 21.98 2.07 -24.07
C LEU A 528 20.58 1.97 -24.72
N GLN A 529 19.51 2.29 -23.99
CA GLN A 529 18.16 2.34 -24.53
C GLN A 529 17.99 3.50 -25.52
N ASP A 530 18.53 4.68 -25.21
CA ASP A 530 18.50 5.84 -26.11
C ASP A 530 19.27 5.54 -27.40
N ILE A 531 20.39 4.83 -27.31
CA ILE A 531 21.17 4.41 -28.48
C ILE A 531 20.37 3.44 -29.35
N ASN A 532 19.78 2.40 -28.75
CA ASN A 532 18.93 1.45 -29.48
C ASN A 532 17.75 2.15 -30.16
N ARG A 533 17.07 3.06 -29.46
CA ARG A 533 15.96 3.87 -29.99
C ARG A 533 16.41 4.80 -31.11
N GLY A 534 17.58 5.43 -30.97
CA GLY A 534 18.16 6.28 -32.00
C GLY A 534 18.44 5.49 -33.28
N ILE A 535 19.04 4.30 -33.15
CA ILE A 535 19.34 3.43 -34.29
C ILE A 535 18.06 2.99 -35.02
N THR A 536 17.01 2.59 -34.30
CA THR A 536 15.73 2.21 -34.94
C THR A 536 15.09 3.40 -35.65
N THR A 537 15.06 4.57 -35.02
CA THR A 537 14.46 5.79 -35.59
C THR A 537 15.18 6.24 -36.86
N VAL A 538 16.51 6.16 -36.89
CA VAL A 538 17.28 6.49 -38.09
C VAL A 538 16.97 5.49 -39.21
N ARG A 539 16.95 4.17 -38.93
CA ARG A 539 16.63 3.12 -39.92
C ARG A 539 15.24 3.27 -40.52
N GLU A 540 14.26 3.70 -39.74
CA GLU A 540 12.89 3.97 -40.24
C GLU A 540 12.83 5.21 -41.13
N LYS A 541 13.54 6.29 -40.78
CA LYS A 541 13.62 7.52 -41.61
C LYS A 541 14.33 7.27 -42.94
N THR A 542 15.39 6.45 -42.97
CA THR A 542 16.10 6.09 -44.21
C THR A 542 15.19 5.35 -45.20
N ALA A 543 14.09 4.73 -44.75
CA ALA A 543 13.15 4.01 -45.60
C ALA A 543 12.11 4.93 -46.29
N THR A 544 11.88 6.15 -45.79
CA THR A 544 10.78 7.01 -46.25
C THR A 544 11.20 8.36 -46.82
N THR A 545 12.34 8.96 -46.44
CA THR A 545 12.81 10.24 -47.03
C THR A 545 14.24 10.58 -46.60
N SER A 546 15.17 10.61 -47.57
CA SER A 546 16.61 10.93 -47.48
C SER A 546 17.53 9.96 -46.70
N PRO A 547 18.78 9.73 -47.19
CA PRO A 547 19.72 8.78 -46.61
C PRO A 547 20.45 9.39 -45.40
N GLY A 548 19.79 9.50 -44.26
CA GLY A 548 20.50 9.67 -42.99
C GLY A 548 21.10 8.33 -42.60
N THR A 549 22.42 8.21 -42.59
CA THR A 549 23.09 7.03 -42.01
C THR A 549 23.25 7.21 -40.50
N PRO A 550 23.13 6.14 -39.68
CA PRO A 550 23.36 6.24 -38.23
C PRO A 550 24.80 6.67 -37.87
N GLN A 551 25.69 6.75 -38.86
CA GLN A 551 27.05 7.27 -38.75
C GLN A 551 27.12 8.81 -38.67
N GLU A 552 26.08 9.51 -39.13
CA GLU A 552 26.09 10.98 -39.22
C GLU A 552 25.25 11.67 -38.15
N THR A 553 24.46 10.92 -37.36
CA THR A 553 23.63 11.50 -36.28
C THR A 553 24.50 11.81 -35.06
N PRO A 554 24.63 13.09 -34.66
CA PRO A 554 25.40 13.48 -33.49
C PRO A 554 24.67 13.08 -32.21
N LEU A 555 25.43 12.75 -31.17
CA LEU A 555 24.90 12.30 -29.88
C LEU A 555 24.01 13.36 -29.22
N ALA A 556 24.28 14.65 -29.47
CA ALA A 556 23.47 15.77 -29.00
C ALA A 556 21.98 15.66 -29.36
N GLU A 557 21.65 15.07 -30.51
CA GLU A 557 20.26 14.92 -30.98
C GLU A 557 19.52 13.74 -30.33
N VAL A 558 20.26 12.81 -29.70
CA VAL A 558 19.72 11.58 -29.14
C VAL A 558 19.73 11.59 -27.61
N CYS A 559 20.64 12.36 -27.01
CA CYS A 559 20.76 12.46 -25.57
C CYS A 559 19.56 13.15 -24.91
N THR A 560 19.27 12.75 -23.67
CA THR A 560 18.23 13.41 -22.87
C THR A 560 18.81 14.68 -22.27
N THR A 561 18.23 15.84 -22.62
CA THR A 561 18.68 17.18 -22.22
C THR A 561 17.87 17.77 -21.06
N GLU A 562 16.64 17.30 -20.84
CA GLU A 562 15.84 17.65 -19.65
C GLU A 562 16.24 16.75 -18.48
N ILE A 563 17.31 17.15 -17.78
CA ILE A 563 17.94 16.31 -16.77
C ILE A 563 17.65 16.84 -15.38
N VAL A 564 17.31 15.90 -14.50
CA VAL A 564 17.21 16.15 -13.06
C VAL A 564 18.57 15.90 -12.48
N TYR A 565 19.09 16.83 -11.70
CA TYR A 565 20.41 16.72 -11.09
C TYR A 565 20.33 16.80 -9.57
N ALA A 566 21.41 16.34 -8.96
CA ALA A 566 21.71 16.40 -7.55
C ALA A 566 22.85 17.39 -7.30
N TYR A 567 22.95 17.90 -6.07
CA TYR A 567 24.05 18.75 -5.63
C TYR A 567 24.91 18.02 -4.59
N PRO A 568 26.24 18.22 -4.54
CA PRO A 568 27.10 17.49 -3.61
C PRO A 568 26.73 17.66 -2.14
N ASP A 569 26.27 18.86 -1.78
CA ASP A 569 25.97 19.29 -0.40
C ASP A 569 24.55 18.94 0.06
N GLU A 570 23.69 18.46 -0.84
CA GLU A 570 22.31 18.13 -0.47
C GLU A 570 22.20 16.77 0.24
N PRO A 571 21.15 16.56 1.04
CA PRO A 571 20.95 15.29 1.74
C PRO A 571 20.60 14.15 0.78
N LEU A 572 21.11 12.94 1.04
CA LEU A 572 20.79 11.75 0.23
C LEU A 572 19.29 11.44 0.20
N GLY A 573 18.55 11.74 1.27
CA GLY A 573 17.10 11.55 1.31
C GLY A 573 16.35 12.39 0.27
N GLU A 574 16.72 13.66 0.09
CA GLU A 574 16.11 14.55 -0.91
C GLU A 574 16.46 14.12 -2.35
N ALA A 575 17.69 13.63 -2.56
CA ALA A 575 18.09 13.09 -3.86
C ALA A 575 17.32 11.80 -4.19
N LEU A 576 17.15 10.91 -3.20
CA LEU A 576 16.40 9.66 -3.34
C LEU A 576 14.90 9.92 -3.58
N GLU A 577 14.30 10.91 -2.92
CA GLU A 577 12.91 11.30 -3.16
C GLU A 577 12.70 11.83 -4.58
N ARG A 578 13.63 12.66 -5.08
CA ARG A 578 13.61 13.10 -6.49
C ARG A 578 13.75 11.93 -7.46
N MET A 579 14.63 10.97 -7.17
CA MET A 579 14.76 9.75 -7.96
C MET A 579 13.44 8.97 -7.98
N ALA A 580 12.84 8.71 -6.81
CA ALA A 580 11.63 7.93 -6.67
C ALA A 580 10.42 8.57 -7.37
N THR A 581 10.24 9.88 -7.23
CA THR A 581 9.11 10.62 -7.81
C THR A 581 9.09 10.55 -9.33
N ARG A 582 10.27 10.44 -9.96
CA ARG A 582 10.43 10.43 -11.42
C ARG A 582 10.84 9.05 -11.97
N GLY A 583 10.87 8.01 -11.13
CA GLY A 583 11.27 6.66 -11.52
C GLY A 583 12.73 6.56 -12.00
N LEU A 584 13.60 7.48 -11.57
CA LEU A 584 15.00 7.52 -11.97
C LEU A 584 15.83 6.61 -11.06
N ARG A 585 16.84 5.95 -11.63
CA ARG A 585 17.80 5.11 -10.87
C ARG A 585 19.14 5.80 -10.62
N GLN A 586 19.35 6.95 -11.27
CA GLN A 586 20.58 7.71 -11.19
C GLN A 586 20.35 9.19 -11.47
N LEU A 587 21.20 10.04 -10.90
CA LEU A 587 21.21 11.49 -11.09
C LEU A 587 22.64 11.96 -11.37
N PRO A 588 22.88 12.82 -12.38
CA PRO A 588 24.10 13.61 -12.41
C PRO A 588 24.20 14.50 -11.18
N VAL A 589 25.40 14.58 -10.63
CA VAL A 589 25.74 15.54 -9.58
C VAL A 589 26.44 16.71 -10.25
N VAL A 590 25.87 17.91 -10.12
CA VAL A 590 26.41 19.15 -10.73
C VAL A 590 26.78 20.15 -9.65
N GLU A 591 27.63 21.11 -10.01
CA GLU A 591 27.97 22.19 -9.10
C GLU A 591 26.77 23.12 -8.86
N ARG A 592 26.50 23.45 -7.59
CA ARG A 592 25.32 24.24 -7.20
C ARG A 592 25.30 25.64 -7.82
N GLN A 593 26.47 26.25 -7.99
CA GLN A 593 26.62 27.59 -8.57
C GLN A 593 26.71 27.58 -10.10
N ASN A 594 27.01 26.42 -10.70
CA ASN A 594 27.16 26.26 -12.13
C ASN A 594 26.64 24.88 -12.58
N PRO A 595 25.33 24.77 -12.90
CA PRO A 595 24.72 23.50 -13.32
C PRO A 595 25.32 22.88 -14.59
N ASN A 596 26.11 23.65 -15.36
CA ASN A 596 26.81 23.17 -16.54
C ASN A 596 28.10 22.40 -16.20
N GLN A 597 28.51 22.40 -14.93
CA GLN A 597 29.69 21.71 -14.46
C GLN A 597 29.30 20.41 -13.76
N LEU A 598 29.64 19.30 -14.42
CA LEU A 598 29.40 17.96 -13.92
C LEU A 598 30.49 17.54 -12.92
N LEU A 599 30.07 17.05 -11.76
CA LEU A 599 30.95 16.64 -10.66
C LEU A 599 30.93 15.11 -10.42
N GLY A 600 29.78 14.47 -10.65
CA GLY A 600 29.58 13.08 -10.23
C GLY A 600 28.38 12.39 -10.87
N LEU A 601 28.28 11.08 -10.62
CA LEU A 601 27.09 10.27 -10.89
C LEU A 601 26.60 9.67 -9.58
N LEU A 602 25.40 10.02 -9.15
CA LEU A 602 24.76 9.40 -8.01
C LEU A 602 23.85 8.27 -8.49
N LYS A 603 24.12 7.03 -8.07
CA LYS A 603 23.26 5.86 -8.34
C LYS A 603 22.50 5.46 -7.09
N GLN A 604 21.29 4.94 -7.27
CA GLN A 604 20.48 4.41 -6.19
C GLN A 604 21.21 3.30 -5.39
N ASP A 605 21.98 2.45 -6.07
CA ASP A 605 22.76 1.39 -5.43
C ASP A 605 23.81 1.93 -4.45
N ASN A 606 24.42 3.08 -4.76
CA ASN A 606 25.42 3.69 -3.87
C ASN A 606 24.77 4.37 -2.66
N ILE A 607 23.57 4.94 -2.84
CA ILE A 607 22.77 5.46 -1.72
C ILE A 607 22.48 4.31 -0.74
N ASN A 608 22.03 3.17 -1.27
CA ASN A 608 21.77 1.97 -0.47
C ASN A 608 23.04 1.45 0.22
N LEU A 609 24.18 1.43 -0.48
CA LEU A 609 25.46 1.02 0.10
C LEU A 609 25.91 1.93 1.25
N VAL A 610 25.85 3.26 1.07
CA VAL A 610 26.21 4.22 2.11
C VAL A 610 25.30 4.06 3.33
N TYR A 611 24.01 3.83 3.11
CA TYR A 611 23.04 3.54 4.16
C TYR A 611 23.38 2.25 4.92
N ASP A 612 23.65 1.14 4.21
CA ASP A 612 24.00 -0.15 4.83
C ASP A 612 25.32 -0.06 5.62
N LEU A 613 26.30 0.68 5.09
CA LEU A 613 27.56 0.96 5.77
C LEU A 613 27.36 1.80 7.03
N ALA A 614 26.49 2.82 6.99
CA ALA A 614 26.18 3.65 8.16
C ALA A 614 25.53 2.84 9.29
N ILE A 615 24.56 1.99 8.94
CA ILE A 615 23.92 1.08 9.90
C ILE A 615 24.94 0.11 10.48
N THR A 616 25.79 -0.46 9.63
CA THR A 616 26.81 -1.42 10.05
C THR A 616 27.83 -0.74 10.97
N LYS A 617 28.29 0.48 10.64
CA LYS A 617 29.20 1.26 11.48
C LYS A 617 28.59 1.54 12.85
N ALA A 618 27.32 1.93 12.91
CA ALA A 618 26.63 2.16 14.18
C ALA A 618 26.55 0.89 15.06
N LYS A 619 26.39 -0.29 14.45
CA LYS A 619 26.41 -1.58 15.15
C LYS A 619 27.81 -2.03 15.58
N LEU A 620 28.85 -1.62 14.85
CA LEU A 620 30.25 -1.92 15.15
C LEU A 620 30.87 -0.97 16.17
N ALA A 621 30.33 0.24 16.33
CA ALA A 621 30.84 1.26 17.26
C ALA A 621 31.10 0.75 18.71
N PRO A 622 30.28 -0.14 19.31
CA PRO A 622 30.55 -0.69 20.64
C PRO A 622 31.79 -1.61 20.69
N PHE A 623 32.18 -2.20 19.56
CA PHE A 623 33.29 -3.15 19.46
C PHE A 623 34.62 -2.49 19.06
N PHE A 624 34.55 -1.28 18.50
CA PHE A 624 35.70 -0.49 18.09
C PHE A 624 35.54 0.94 18.60
N PRO A 625 35.72 1.19 19.91
CA PRO A 625 35.76 2.55 20.41
C PRO A 625 36.88 3.30 19.67
N GLU A 626 36.53 4.41 19.01
CA GLU A 626 37.49 5.25 18.29
C GLU A 626 38.59 5.69 19.28
N ASN A 627 39.83 5.37 18.95
CA ASN A 627 41.00 5.67 19.76
C ASN A 627 41.29 7.19 19.65
N THR A 628 40.60 7.99 20.47
CA THR A 628 40.79 9.43 20.57
C THR A 628 42.06 9.76 21.37
N ASN A 629 43.23 9.50 20.77
CA ASN A 629 44.46 10.18 21.16
C ASN A 629 45.03 10.89 19.93
N GLY A 630 44.67 12.16 19.79
CA GLY A 630 45.21 13.04 18.78
C GLY A 630 46.71 13.27 18.98
N HIS A 631 47.49 12.96 17.95
CA HIS A 631 48.73 13.67 17.68
C HIS A 631 48.40 14.86 16.79
N GLN A 632 48.47 16.06 17.34
CA GLN A 632 48.62 17.29 16.56
C GLN A 632 50.02 17.29 15.93
N PRO A 633 50.16 17.49 14.61
CA PRO A 633 51.47 17.74 14.02
C PRO A 633 51.87 19.21 14.25
N SER A 634 53.08 19.39 14.79
CA SER A 634 53.88 20.62 14.72
C SER A 634 54.40 20.88 13.32
#